data_AF-A0A0V1PWZ8-F1
#
_entry.id   AF-A0A0V1PWZ8-F1
#
_cell.length_a   1.000
_cell.length_b   1.000
_cell.length_c   1.000
_cell.angle_alpha   90.00
_cell.angle_beta   90.00
_cell.angle_gamma   90.00
#
_symmetry.space_group_name_H-M   'P 1'
#
loop_
_entity.id
_entity.type
_entity.pdbx_description
1 polymer ?
#
loop_
_entity_poly.entity_id
_entity_poly.type
_entity_poly.pdbx_seq_one_letter_code
_entity_poly.pdbx_strand_id
1 'polypeptide(L)'
;MLAPAVAFRPLSTSNMLRSEAISMSTNKPQEHQITNIIDPNMKQQLFKGRKNEKVVLWKLYGSFHRHNTLLSLVAVVEDQDFMEKNEHLTYNEKVLYYLQLPHHTKIHVSAGQLGFRKAQRSEYEAGYQVSARMFKLIEERNLLGPNDKIEMILKDFGKGREAFLAALQGKEGSKVKPNIIRISDNTKLQFGGSRPKKLRRL
;
A
#
# COMPACT_ATOMS: atom_id res chain seq x y z
N MET A 1 -14.86 23.13 -52.40
CA MET A 1 -16.24 22.61 -52.25
C MET A 1 -16.18 21.10 -52.09
N LEU A 2 -17.03 20.58 -51.20
CA LEU A 2 -17.39 19.17 -50.96
C LEU A 2 -16.38 18.27 -50.21
N ALA A 3 -16.72 17.98 -48.95
CA ALA A 3 -16.26 16.84 -48.18
C ALA A 3 -16.92 15.54 -48.69
N PRO A 4 -16.24 14.38 -48.69
CA PRO A 4 -16.88 13.10 -48.92
C PRO A 4 -17.40 12.48 -47.62
N ALA A 5 -18.55 11.83 -47.74
CA ALA A 5 -19.38 11.28 -46.67
C ALA A 5 -18.72 10.15 -45.87
N VAL A 6 -19.02 10.13 -44.56
CA VAL A 6 -18.66 9.04 -43.63
C VAL A 6 -19.60 7.86 -43.84
N ALA A 7 -19.06 6.71 -44.24
CA ALA A 7 -19.80 5.45 -44.32
C ALA A 7 -19.89 4.77 -42.95
N PHE A 8 -21.11 4.59 -42.44
CA PHE A 8 -21.41 3.78 -41.26
C PHE A 8 -21.15 2.29 -41.53
N ARG A 9 -20.35 1.63 -40.68
CA ARG A 9 -20.21 0.16 -40.67
C ARG A 9 -21.20 -0.45 -39.67
N PRO A 10 -22.01 -1.46 -40.04
CA PRO A 10 -22.86 -2.17 -39.09
C PRO A 10 -22.05 -3.19 -38.27
N LEU A 11 -22.37 -3.30 -36.98
CA LEU A 11 -21.89 -4.40 -36.13
C LEU A 11 -22.55 -5.70 -36.59
N SER A 12 -21.76 -6.65 -37.12
CA SER A 12 -22.20 -8.04 -37.28
C SER A 12 -21.76 -8.88 -36.08
N THR A 13 -22.67 -9.74 -35.66
CA THR A 13 -22.59 -10.67 -34.53
C THR A 13 -21.81 -11.94 -34.87
N SER A 14 -21.33 -12.59 -33.80
CA SER A 14 -20.90 -13.99 -33.66
C SER A 14 -19.71 -14.49 -34.51
N ASN A 15 -18.51 -14.51 -33.89
CA ASN A 15 -17.46 -15.43 -34.29
C ASN A 15 -17.70 -16.81 -33.67
N MET A 16 -17.93 -17.78 -34.55
CA MET A 16 -18.00 -19.22 -34.30
C MET A 16 -16.68 -19.74 -33.70
N LEU A 17 -16.80 -20.58 -32.67
CA LEU A 17 -15.70 -21.35 -32.08
C LEU A 17 -15.15 -22.34 -33.12
N ARG A 18 -13.87 -22.18 -33.46
CA ARG A 18 -13.11 -23.15 -34.26
C ARG A 18 -12.63 -24.26 -33.32
N SER A 19 -13.12 -25.47 -33.53
CA SER A 19 -12.67 -26.68 -32.82
C SER A 19 -11.31 -27.12 -33.37
N GLU A 20 -10.27 -27.02 -32.56
CA GLU A 20 -9.00 -27.73 -32.81
C GLU A 20 -9.03 -29.08 -32.08
N ALA A 21 -8.59 -30.11 -32.81
CA ALA A 21 -8.67 -31.50 -32.41
C ALA A 21 -7.80 -31.80 -31.18
N ILE A 22 -8.38 -32.55 -30.24
CA ILE A 22 -7.72 -33.11 -29.06
C ILE A 22 -6.79 -34.24 -29.52
N SER A 23 -5.48 -34.05 -29.43
CA SER A 23 -4.51 -35.16 -29.44
C SER A 23 -4.14 -35.51 -28.01
N MET A 24 -4.47 -36.74 -27.59
CA MET A 24 -4.04 -37.31 -26.32
C MET A 24 -2.85 -38.25 -26.50
N SER A 25 -2.00 -38.26 -25.46
CA SER A 25 -0.92 -39.19 -25.08
C SER A 25 0.47 -38.85 -25.67
N THR A 26 1.55 -38.79 -24.88
CA THR A 26 1.90 -39.54 -23.66
C THR A 26 2.72 -38.66 -22.69
N ASN A 27 2.30 -38.52 -21.43
CA ASN A 27 3.13 -37.94 -20.38
C ASN A 27 4.05 -39.01 -19.82
N LYS A 28 5.35 -38.95 -20.15
CA LYS A 28 6.37 -39.60 -19.33
C LYS A 28 6.49 -38.84 -18.00
N PRO A 29 6.63 -39.51 -16.85
CA PRO A 29 6.93 -38.84 -15.60
C PRO A 29 8.32 -38.21 -15.72
N GLN A 30 8.40 -36.88 -15.72
CA GLN A 30 9.68 -36.19 -15.62
C GLN A 30 10.12 -36.23 -14.15
N GLU A 31 11.17 -36.99 -13.89
CA GLU A 31 11.87 -36.97 -12.61
C GLU A 31 12.40 -35.56 -12.35
N HIS A 32 11.93 -34.92 -11.28
CA HIS A 32 12.48 -33.65 -10.83
C HIS A 32 13.85 -33.89 -10.17
N GLN A 33 14.90 -33.89 -10.98
CA GLN A 33 16.27 -33.77 -10.47
C GLN A 33 16.45 -32.36 -9.90
N ILE A 34 16.69 -32.27 -8.59
CA ILE A 34 17.02 -31.01 -7.91
C ILE A 34 18.46 -30.66 -8.27
N THR A 35 18.70 -30.04 -9.42
CA THR A 35 20.01 -29.48 -9.76
C THR A 35 20.09 -28.05 -9.24
N ASN A 36 20.96 -27.81 -8.26
CA ASN A 36 21.28 -26.48 -7.71
C ASN A 36 22.09 -25.58 -8.67
N ILE A 37 22.18 -25.93 -9.96
CA ILE A 37 22.93 -25.18 -10.97
C ILE A 37 21.90 -24.38 -11.77
N ILE A 38 21.66 -23.14 -11.35
CA ILE A 38 20.85 -22.18 -12.10
C ILE A 38 21.75 -21.53 -13.15
N ASP A 39 21.39 -21.63 -14.43
CA ASP A 39 22.11 -20.96 -15.51
C ASP A 39 22.18 -19.43 -15.28
N PRO A 40 23.35 -18.79 -15.43
CA PRO A 40 23.52 -17.36 -15.21
C PRO A 40 22.65 -16.51 -16.17
N ASN A 41 22.40 -17.01 -17.39
CA ASN A 41 21.49 -16.37 -18.35
C ASN A 41 20.02 -16.45 -17.90
N MET A 42 19.55 -17.58 -17.34
CA MET A 42 18.19 -17.68 -16.77
C MET A 42 18.03 -16.76 -15.56
N LYS A 43 19.07 -16.64 -14.73
CA LYS A 43 19.08 -15.72 -13.59
C LYS A 43 18.95 -14.26 -14.07
N GLN A 44 19.70 -13.85 -15.08
CA GLN A 44 19.58 -12.51 -15.68
C GLN A 44 18.19 -12.27 -16.30
N GLN A 45 17.58 -13.29 -16.91
CA GLN A 45 16.20 -13.20 -17.44
C GLN A 45 15.15 -13.06 -16.32
N LEU A 46 15.31 -13.74 -15.19
CA LEU A 46 14.44 -13.59 -14.00
C LEU A 46 14.50 -12.20 -13.37
N PHE A 47 15.65 -11.53 -13.46
CA PHE A 47 15.83 -10.15 -13.00
C PHE A 47 15.44 -9.11 -14.04
N LYS A 48 15.36 -9.46 -15.33
CA LYS A 48 14.83 -8.60 -16.40
C LYS A 48 13.32 -8.38 -16.18
N GLY A 49 12.99 -7.33 -15.42
CA GLY A 49 11.62 -6.89 -15.18
C GLY A 49 11.29 -6.64 -13.71
N ARG A 50 12.11 -7.13 -12.77
CA ARG A 50 11.99 -6.74 -11.37
C ARG A 50 12.63 -5.37 -11.18
N LYS A 51 11.87 -4.43 -10.64
CA LYS A 51 12.39 -3.11 -10.28
C LYS A 51 13.33 -3.28 -9.08
N ASN A 52 14.51 -2.68 -9.17
CA ASN A 52 15.49 -2.63 -8.09
C ASN A 52 15.04 -1.59 -7.06
N GLU A 53 14.04 -1.97 -6.26
CA GLU A 53 13.34 -1.13 -5.29
C GLU A 53 13.91 -1.36 -3.88
N LYS A 54 14.30 -0.27 -3.23
CA LYS A 54 14.78 -0.25 -1.85
C LYS A 54 13.80 0.48 -0.96
N VAL A 55 13.40 -0.13 0.16
CA VAL A 55 12.58 0.57 1.16
C VAL A 55 13.49 1.51 1.95
N VAL A 56 13.21 2.82 1.90
CA VAL A 56 13.99 3.84 2.61
C VAL A 56 13.49 4.00 4.05
N LEU A 57 12.18 4.11 4.20
CA LEU A 57 11.51 4.25 5.48
C LEU A 57 10.06 3.79 5.39
N TRP A 58 9.46 3.58 6.55
CA TRP A 58 8.08 3.20 6.72
C TRP A 58 7.27 4.38 7.25
N LYS A 59 6.08 4.60 6.69
CA LYS A 59 5.11 5.56 7.20
C LYS A 59 3.91 4.82 7.78
N LEU A 60 3.64 5.02 9.06
CA LEU A 60 2.46 4.52 9.72
C LEU A 60 1.44 5.65 9.85
N TYR A 61 0.40 5.60 9.02
CA TYR A 61 -0.69 6.57 9.05
C TYR A 61 -1.77 6.10 10.02
N GLY A 62 -2.12 6.96 10.98
CA GLY A 62 -3.26 6.77 11.87
C GLY A 62 -4.30 7.87 11.67
N SER A 63 -5.44 7.52 11.10
CA SER A 63 -6.59 8.42 10.95
C SER A 63 -7.67 8.07 11.98
N PHE A 64 -7.87 8.97 12.94
CA PHE A 64 -8.73 8.77 14.09
C PHE A 64 -9.97 9.66 13.99
N HIS A 65 -10.91 9.27 13.14
CA HIS A 65 -12.14 10.02 12.97
C HIS A 65 -13.09 9.79 14.15
N ARG A 66 -14.07 10.67 14.35
CA ARG A 66 -15.09 10.54 15.40
C ARG A 66 -15.82 9.18 15.38
N HIS A 67 -15.94 8.58 14.20
CA HIS A 67 -16.77 7.39 13.98
C HIS A 67 -15.98 6.10 13.70
N ASN A 68 -14.67 6.19 13.47
CA ASN A 68 -13.86 5.04 13.08
C ASN A 68 -12.36 5.34 13.23
N THR A 69 -11.58 4.27 13.42
CA THR A 69 -10.12 4.29 13.41
C THR A 69 -9.61 3.53 12.20
N LEU A 70 -8.68 4.14 11.45
CA LEU A 70 -8.04 3.54 10.28
C LEU A 70 -6.53 3.67 10.43
N LEU A 71 -5.82 2.55 10.30
CA LEU A 71 -4.37 2.48 10.31
C LEU A 71 -3.89 1.93 8.97
N SER A 72 -2.89 2.58 8.38
CA SER A 72 -2.23 2.13 7.15
C SER A 72 -0.72 2.13 7.34
N LEU A 73 -0.06 1.01 7.08
CA LEU A 73 1.38 0.94 6.94
C LEU A 73 1.76 1.06 5.46
N VAL A 74 2.65 2.01 5.18
CA VAL A 74 3.09 2.37 3.84
C VAL A 74 4.61 2.29 3.78
N ALA A 75 5.13 1.58 2.78
CA ALA A 75 6.56 1.58 2.46
C ALA A 75 6.86 2.78 1.56
N VAL A 76 7.86 3.57 1.92
CA VAL A 76 8.45 4.60 1.05
C VAL A 76 9.62 3.96 0.32
N VAL A 77 9.52 3.90 -1.00
CA VAL A 77 10.41 3.10 -1.85
C VAL A 77 11.23 4.01 -2.75
N GLU A 78 12.50 3.70 -2.90
CA GLU A 78 13.45 4.31 -3.81
C GLU A 78 13.86 3.31 -4.89
N ASP A 79 13.87 3.74 -6.14
CA ASP A 79 14.39 2.97 -7.26
C ASP A 79 15.89 3.27 -7.38
N GLN A 80 16.74 2.27 -7.16
CA GLN A 80 18.19 2.50 -7.17
C GLN A 80 18.72 2.86 -8.56
N ASP A 81 18.08 2.35 -9.61
CA ASP A 81 18.47 2.58 -11.01
C ASP A 81 17.78 3.84 -11.60
N PHE A 82 17.10 4.66 -10.79
CA PHE A 82 16.29 5.78 -11.29
C PHE A 82 17.12 6.77 -12.13
N MET A 83 18.36 7.05 -11.71
CA MET A 83 19.22 8.01 -12.38
C MET A 83 19.66 7.54 -13.77
N GLU A 84 19.97 6.25 -13.90
CA GLU A 84 20.44 5.62 -15.15
C GLU A 84 19.27 5.44 -16.13
N LYS A 85 18.09 5.07 -15.64
CA LYS A 85 16.91 4.90 -16.51
C LYS A 85 16.39 6.21 -17.08
N ASN A 86 16.63 7.32 -16.39
CA ASN A 86 16.07 8.62 -16.72
C ASN A 86 17.15 9.66 -17.03
N GLU A 87 18.10 9.33 -17.91
CA GLU A 87 19.14 10.27 -18.36
C GLU A 87 18.55 11.54 -18.99
N HIS A 88 17.42 11.40 -19.69
CA HIS A 88 16.70 12.47 -20.37
C HIS A 88 16.05 13.52 -19.44
N LEU A 89 15.87 13.22 -18.15
CA LEU A 89 15.29 14.16 -17.19
C LEU A 89 16.31 15.22 -16.75
N THR A 90 15.80 16.41 -16.47
CA THR A 90 16.61 17.51 -15.93
C THR A 90 17.03 17.18 -14.50
N TYR A 91 18.16 17.73 -14.04
CA TYR A 91 18.64 17.56 -12.66
C TYR A 91 17.56 17.88 -11.60
N ASN A 92 16.79 18.94 -11.80
CA ASN A 92 15.74 19.35 -10.86
C ASN A 92 14.61 18.32 -10.74
N GLU A 93 14.25 17.65 -11.83
CA GLU A 93 13.23 16.59 -11.84
C GLU A 93 13.75 15.36 -11.10
N LYS A 94 15.04 15.05 -11.25
CA LYS A 94 15.71 14.01 -10.48
C LYS A 94 15.72 14.34 -8.98
N VAL A 95 16.00 15.57 -8.60
CA VAL A 95 15.91 16.02 -7.20
C VAL A 95 14.48 15.94 -6.68
N LEU A 96 13.49 16.34 -7.48
CA LEU A 96 12.08 16.28 -7.11
C LEU A 96 11.64 14.84 -6.78
N TYR A 97 12.15 13.85 -7.53
CA TYR A 97 11.92 12.44 -7.24
C TYR A 97 12.41 12.05 -5.83
N TYR A 98 13.64 12.41 -5.46
CA TYR A 98 14.16 12.11 -4.11
C TYR A 98 13.40 12.84 -2.99
N LEU A 99 12.84 14.02 -3.28
CA LEU A 99 11.98 14.73 -2.33
C LEU A 99 10.60 14.06 -2.17
N GLN A 100 10.09 13.43 -3.23
CA GLN A 100 8.75 12.86 -3.31
C GLN A 100 8.78 11.38 -3.71
N LEU A 101 9.48 10.57 -2.91
CA LEU A 101 9.57 9.14 -3.15
C LEU A 101 8.19 8.46 -3.16
N PRO A 102 7.98 7.46 -4.04
CA PRO A 102 6.72 6.75 -4.15
C PRO A 102 6.36 5.99 -2.87
N HIS A 103 5.05 5.92 -2.61
CA HIS A 103 4.45 5.33 -1.43
C HIS A 103 3.62 4.10 -1.80
N HIS A 104 3.93 2.95 -1.21
CA HIS A 104 3.19 1.71 -1.42
C HIS A 104 2.57 1.17 -0.13
N THR A 105 1.24 1.12 -0.08
CA THR A 105 0.50 0.57 1.07
C THR A 105 0.71 -0.94 1.17
N LYS A 106 1.21 -1.42 2.31
CA LYS A 106 1.44 -2.85 2.56
C LYS A 106 0.35 -3.46 3.44
N ILE A 107 -0.09 -2.73 4.46
CA ILE A 107 -1.14 -3.17 5.38
C ILE A 107 -2.13 -2.02 5.59
N HIS A 108 -3.43 -2.35 5.60
CA HIS A 108 -4.48 -1.44 6.02
C HIS A 108 -5.46 -2.17 6.95
N VAL A 109 -5.70 -1.58 8.11
CA VAL A 109 -6.59 -2.12 9.15
C VAL A 109 -7.53 -1.02 9.62
N SER A 110 -8.80 -1.38 9.79
CA SER A 110 -9.85 -0.50 10.29
C SER A 110 -10.73 -1.25 11.28
N ALA A 111 -11.44 -0.55 12.16
CA ALA A 111 -12.28 -1.19 13.17
C ALA A 111 -13.37 -2.09 12.55
N GLY A 112 -13.86 -1.74 11.35
CA GLY A 112 -14.83 -2.57 10.63
C GLY A 112 -14.28 -3.94 10.20
N GLN A 113 -12.98 -4.06 9.89
CA GLN A 113 -12.36 -5.33 9.51
C GLN A 113 -12.21 -6.29 10.69
N LEU A 114 -12.13 -5.77 11.92
CA LEU A 114 -12.09 -6.58 13.15
C LEU A 114 -13.48 -7.05 13.60
N GLY A 115 -14.54 -6.66 12.89
CA GLY A 115 -15.91 -7.09 13.18
C GLY A 115 -16.74 -6.08 13.97
N PHE A 116 -16.19 -4.94 14.41
CA PHE A 116 -16.97 -3.89 15.05
C PHE A 116 -17.99 -3.30 14.08
N ARG A 117 -19.27 -3.28 14.45
CA ARG A 117 -20.36 -2.80 13.59
C ARG A 117 -20.90 -1.47 14.09
N LYS A 118 -21.31 -0.62 13.13
CA LYS A 118 -22.02 0.65 13.37
C LYS A 118 -21.29 1.53 14.40
N ALA A 119 -21.96 1.87 15.52
CA ALA A 119 -21.47 2.74 16.57
C ALA A 119 -20.27 2.15 17.34
N GLN A 120 -20.14 0.82 17.43
CA GLN A 120 -19.04 0.20 18.19
C GLN A 120 -17.66 0.52 17.61
N ARG A 121 -17.58 0.92 16.34
CA ARG A 121 -16.33 1.31 15.66
C ARG A 121 -15.71 2.60 16.18
N SER A 122 -16.50 3.46 16.84
CA SER A 122 -16.02 4.72 17.40
C SER A 122 -15.48 4.61 18.81
N GLU A 123 -15.69 3.48 19.47
CA GLU A 123 -15.29 3.32 20.85
C GLU A 123 -13.79 3.11 21.00
N TYR A 124 -13.30 3.44 22.19
CA TYR A 124 -11.88 3.37 22.55
C TYR A 124 -11.31 1.96 22.33
N GLU A 125 -12.02 0.94 22.82
CA GLU A 125 -11.66 -0.48 22.67
C GLU A 125 -11.43 -0.88 21.21
N ALA A 126 -12.28 -0.40 20.30
CA ALA A 126 -12.12 -0.68 18.88
C ALA A 126 -10.83 -0.07 18.32
N GLY A 127 -10.47 1.15 18.75
CA GLY A 127 -9.19 1.77 18.40
C GLY A 127 -7.99 1.00 18.95
N TYR A 128 -8.07 0.52 20.20
CA TYR A 128 -7.01 -0.27 20.83
C TYR A 128 -6.78 -1.58 20.09
N GLN A 129 -7.85 -2.34 19.82
CA GLN A 129 -7.77 -3.62 19.11
C GLN A 129 -7.28 -3.47 17.68
N VAL A 130 -7.70 -2.42 16.96
CA VAL A 130 -7.18 -2.10 15.62
C VAL A 130 -5.67 -1.88 15.65
N SER A 131 -5.19 -1.16 16.67
CA SER A 131 -3.77 -0.87 16.86
C SER A 131 -2.98 -2.13 17.17
N ALA A 132 -3.44 -2.94 18.12
CA ALA A 132 -2.84 -4.23 18.45
C ALA A 132 -2.82 -5.18 17.24
N ARG A 133 -3.90 -5.24 16.46
CA ARG A 133 -3.97 -6.04 15.24
C ARG A 133 -2.98 -5.55 14.18
N MET A 134 -2.83 -4.23 14.01
CA MET A 134 -1.84 -3.68 13.09
C MET A 134 -0.42 -4.08 13.51
N PHE A 135 -0.06 -3.92 14.79
CA PHE A 135 1.27 -4.31 15.28
C PHE A 135 1.51 -5.82 15.11
N LYS A 136 0.54 -6.68 15.43
CA LYS A 136 0.64 -8.12 15.16
C LYS A 136 0.85 -8.43 13.69
N LEU A 137 0.11 -7.80 12.78
CA LEU A 137 0.28 -8.03 11.34
C LEU A 137 1.66 -7.58 10.82
N ILE A 138 2.23 -6.53 11.42
CA ILE A 138 3.58 -6.07 11.10
C ILE A 138 4.61 -7.13 11.48
N GLU A 139 4.45 -7.72 12.67
CA GLU A 139 5.30 -8.80 13.17
C GLU A 139 5.13 -10.09 12.36
N GLU A 140 3.89 -10.53 12.13
CA GLU A 140 3.57 -11.76 11.39
C GLU A 140 4.12 -11.73 9.96
N ARG A 141 4.07 -10.57 9.30
CA ARG A 141 4.58 -10.40 7.94
C ARG A 141 6.06 -10.06 7.87
N ASN A 142 6.75 -9.95 9.00
CA ASN A 142 8.16 -9.57 9.11
C ASN A 142 8.50 -8.35 8.23
N LEU A 143 7.66 -7.31 8.27
CA LEU A 143 7.86 -6.12 7.44
C LEU A 143 8.94 -5.17 7.97
N LEU A 144 9.28 -5.28 9.26
CA LEU A 144 10.26 -4.41 9.90
C LEU A 144 11.53 -5.19 10.22
N GLY A 145 12.64 -4.70 9.70
CA GLY A 145 13.97 -5.09 10.15
C GLY A 145 14.43 -4.35 11.41
N PRO A 146 15.54 -4.78 12.05
CA PRO A 146 16.11 -4.11 13.23
C PRO A 146 16.50 -2.64 13.02
N ASN A 147 16.91 -2.28 11.80
CA ASN A 147 17.40 -0.94 11.47
C ASN A 147 16.39 -0.09 10.67
N ASP A 148 15.16 -0.60 10.51
CA ASP A 148 14.15 0.09 9.74
C ASP A 148 13.59 1.30 10.49
N LYS A 149 13.30 2.34 9.73
CA LYS A 149 12.89 3.66 10.23
C LYS A 149 11.39 3.83 10.06
N ILE A 150 10.68 4.17 11.13
CA ILE A 150 9.23 4.41 11.09
C ILE A 150 8.94 5.88 11.41
N GLU A 151 8.14 6.50 10.54
CA GLU A 151 7.50 7.78 10.78
C GLU A 151 6.01 7.56 11.06
N MET A 152 5.55 8.01 12.23
CA MET A 152 4.14 7.97 12.59
C MET A 152 3.45 9.28 12.21
N ILE A 153 2.34 9.18 11.51
CA ILE A 153 1.55 10.32 11.04
C ILE A 153 0.15 10.19 11.61
N LEU A 154 -0.18 11.02 12.61
CA LEU A 154 -1.48 11.05 13.26
C LEU A 154 -2.39 12.07 12.57
N LYS A 155 -3.69 11.78 12.52
CA LYS A 155 -4.70 12.67 11.95
C LYS A 155 -6.00 12.59 12.72
N ASP A 156 -6.60 13.74 12.95
CA ASP A 156 -7.85 13.93 13.71
C ASP A 156 -7.70 13.54 15.20
N PHE A 157 -8.71 13.86 16.00
CA PHE A 157 -8.69 13.73 17.47
C PHE A 157 -9.82 12.83 18.01
N GLY A 158 -10.17 11.76 17.30
CA GLY A 158 -11.14 10.77 17.78
C GLY A 158 -10.61 9.93 18.95
N LYS A 159 -11.52 9.26 19.69
CA LYS A 159 -11.18 8.39 20.84
C LYS A 159 -10.10 7.34 20.52
N GLY A 160 -10.09 6.84 19.29
CA GLY A 160 -9.11 5.86 18.83
C GLY A 160 -7.66 6.34 18.83
N ARG A 161 -7.42 7.66 18.84
CA ARG A 161 -6.06 8.23 18.88
C ARG A 161 -5.39 7.94 20.22
N GLU A 162 -6.11 8.19 21.30
CA GLU A 162 -5.65 7.89 22.66
C GLU A 162 -5.45 6.38 22.83
N ALA A 163 -6.38 5.58 22.30
CA ALA A 163 -6.28 4.13 22.30
C ALA A 163 -5.04 3.61 21.55
N PHE A 164 -4.72 4.21 20.40
CA PHE A 164 -3.51 3.88 19.64
C PHE A 164 -2.23 4.23 20.41
N LEU A 165 -2.17 5.41 21.03
CA LEU A 165 -1.03 5.81 21.84
C LEU A 165 -0.84 4.89 23.05
N ALA A 166 -1.92 4.49 23.72
CA ALA A 166 -1.88 3.52 24.81
C ALA A 166 -1.40 2.13 24.35
N ALA A 167 -1.89 1.65 23.20
CA ALA A 167 -1.44 0.38 22.63
C ALA A 167 0.05 0.42 22.25
N LEU A 168 0.51 1.54 21.69
CA LEU A 168 1.91 1.75 21.33
C LEU A 168 2.84 1.80 22.55
N GLN A 169 2.40 2.44 23.63
CA GLN A 169 3.16 2.48 24.89
C GLN A 169 3.13 1.15 25.64
N GLY A 170 2.06 0.38 25.47
CA GLY A 170 1.88 -0.94 26.07
C GLY A 170 2.71 -2.04 25.42
N LYS A 171 2.38 -3.29 25.78
CA LYS A 171 3.11 -4.48 25.33
C LYS A 171 2.96 -4.75 23.83
N GLU A 172 1.79 -4.46 23.27
CA GLU A 172 1.48 -4.69 21.86
C GLU A 172 2.39 -3.86 20.92
N GLY A 173 2.83 -2.68 21.36
CA GLY A 173 3.74 -1.82 20.60
C GLY A 173 5.23 -2.09 20.81
N SER A 174 5.61 -3.07 21.65
CA SER A 174 7.00 -3.21 22.12
C SER A 174 8.03 -3.40 21.01
N LYS A 175 7.70 -4.12 19.92
CA LYS A 175 8.62 -4.34 18.80
C LYS A 175 8.66 -3.19 17.80
N VAL A 176 7.55 -2.47 17.64
CA VAL A 176 7.43 -1.36 16.68
C VAL A 176 8.02 -0.07 17.26
N LYS A 177 7.86 0.15 18.57
CA LYS A 177 8.32 1.34 19.29
C LYS A 177 9.79 1.73 19.06
N PRO A 178 10.79 0.82 19.13
CA PRO A 178 12.20 1.20 18.95
C PRO A 178 12.54 1.72 17.55
N ASN A 179 11.78 1.33 16.53
CA ASN A 179 12.01 1.74 15.14
C ASN A 179 11.43 3.13 14.82
N ILE A 180 10.65 3.73 15.73
CA ILE A 180 9.99 5.02 15.52
C ILE A 180 10.99 6.16 15.71
N ILE A 181 11.15 6.97 14.67
CA ILE A 181 12.07 8.13 14.69
C ILE A 181 11.32 9.45 14.81
N ARG A 182 10.15 9.54 14.18
CA ARG A 182 9.38 10.79 14.12
C ARG A 182 7.90 10.53 14.33
N ILE A 183 7.28 11.38 15.14
CA ILE A 183 5.83 11.45 15.30
C ILE A 183 5.40 12.81 14.75
N SER A 184 4.41 12.83 13.87
CA SER A 184 3.92 14.07 13.26
C SER A 184 2.41 14.07 13.20
N ASP A 185 1.82 15.23 13.45
CA ASP A 185 0.38 15.43 13.30
C ASP A 185 0.11 16.07 11.93
N ASN A 186 -0.81 15.47 11.17
CA ASN A 186 -1.27 15.95 9.87
C ASN A 186 -2.80 16.15 9.89
N THR A 187 -3.31 16.74 10.97
CA THR A 187 -4.71 17.14 11.06
C THR A 187 -4.97 18.32 10.12
N LYS A 188 -5.91 18.16 9.20
CA LYS A 188 -6.17 19.16 8.16
C LYS A 188 -7.01 20.31 8.71
N LEU A 189 -6.49 21.52 8.61
CA LEU A 189 -7.19 22.77 8.93
C LEU A 189 -7.40 23.59 7.65
N GLN A 190 -8.53 24.30 7.56
CA GLN A 190 -8.85 25.14 6.42
C GLN A 190 -8.78 26.62 6.81
N PHE A 191 -8.13 27.45 5.98
CA PHE A 191 -8.11 28.90 6.13
C PHE A 191 -9.26 29.51 5.32
N GLY A 192 -10.36 29.88 5.98
CA GLY A 192 -11.48 30.59 5.35
C GLY A 192 -12.25 29.84 4.23
N GLY A 193 -11.95 28.56 3.98
CA GLY A 193 -12.47 27.74 2.86
C GLY A 193 -14.00 27.52 2.83
N SER A 194 -14.45 26.36 2.38
CA SER A 194 -15.89 26.11 2.24
C SER A 194 -16.62 26.18 3.59
N ARG A 195 -17.81 26.77 3.58
CA ARG A 195 -18.65 26.93 4.78
C ARG A 195 -18.97 25.55 5.37
N PRO A 196 -18.69 25.30 6.67
CA PRO A 196 -19.04 24.03 7.30
C PRO A 196 -20.57 23.88 7.43
N LYS A 197 -21.03 22.63 7.57
CA LYS A 197 -22.44 22.32 7.81
C LYS A 197 -22.96 23.08 9.04
N LYS A 198 -24.17 23.63 8.95
CA LYS A 198 -24.84 24.32 10.06
C LYS A 198 -24.84 23.44 11.32
N LEU A 199 -24.64 24.06 12.48
CA LEU A 199 -24.68 23.40 13.77
C LEU A 199 -26.01 22.63 13.93
N ARG A 200 -25.91 21.36 14.32
CA ARG A 200 -27.09 20.51 14.57
C ARG A 200 -27.72 20.93 15.90
N ARG A 201 -29.05 21.06 15.89
CA ARG A 201 -29.86 21.10 17.11
C ARG A 201 -30.21 19.65 17.44
N LEU A 202 -29.67 19.14 18.54
CA LEU A 202 -29.89 17.77 19.02
C LEU A 202 -30.85 17.80 20.20
#